data_AF-A0A7D5KPV5-F1
#
_entry.id   AF-A0A7D5KPV5-F1
#
_cell.length_a   1.000
_cell.length_b   1.000
_cell.length_c   1.000
_cell.angle_alpha   90.00
_cell.angle_beta   90.00
_cell.angle_gamma   90.00
#
_symmetry.space_group_name_H-M   'P 1'
#
loop_
_entity.id
_entity.type
_entity.pdbx_description
1 polymer ?
#
loop_
_entity_poly.entity_id
_entity_poly.type
_entity_poly.pdbx_seq_one_letter_code
_entity_poly.pdbx_strand_id
1 'polypeptide(L)'
;MKRQGAPLALGQTIEYTVVDVDAHGTERVRLSHEHADEYDVDWYRDQCIRAAVGVLSPAGYHESAIKNSPREGSTPSIQSYE
;
A
#
# COMPACT_ATOMS: atom_id res chain seq x y z
N MET A 1 13.62 -13.65 -12.83
CA MET A 1 13.53 -13.52 -11.37
C MET A 1 14.37 -14.59 -10.69
N LYS A 2 15.39 -14.23 -9.90
CA LYS A 2 16.24 -15.21 -9.20
C LYS A 2 15.49 -15.68 -7.96
N ARG A 3 15.10 -16.96 -7.91
CA ARG A 3 14.57 -17.58 -6.68
C ARG A 3 15.71 -17.71 -5.68
N GLN A 4 15.83 -16.77 -4.76
CA GLN A 4 16.70 -16.93 -3.61
C GLN A 4 15.94 -17.75 -2.58
N GLY A 5 16.40 -18.96 -2.28
CA GLY A 5 15.80 -19.83 -1.29
C GLY A 5 16.08 -19.30 0.12
N ALA A 6 15.34 -18.28 0.55
CA ALA A 6 15.31 -17.90 1.94
C ALA A 6 14.55 -18.99 2.72
N PRO A 7 15.08 -19.50 3.84
CA PRO A 7 14.34 -20.42 4.70
C PRO A 7 13.02 -19.76 5.13
N LEU A 8 11.89 -20.39 4.82
CA LEU A 8 10.56 -19.99 5.29
C LEU A 8 10.26 -20.75 6.59
N ALA A 9 10.02 -20.03 7.67
CA ALA A 9 9.61 -20.61 8.96
C ALA A 9 8.13 -20.31 9.25
N LEU A 10 7.48 -21.19 10.01
CA LEU A 10 6.12 -20.94 10.51
C LEU A 10 6.14 -19.74 11.45
N GLY A 11 5.17 -18.83 11.28
CA GLY A 11 5.09 -17.58 12.05
C GLY A 11 6.07 -16.50 11.61
N GLN A 12 6.81 -16.71 10.52
CA GLN A 12 7.68 -15.67 9.97
C GLN A 12 6.86 -14.51 9.39
N THR A 13 7.20 -13.29 9.78
CA THR A 13 6.71 -12.06 9.16
C THR A 13 7.39 -11.87 7.81
N ILE A 14 6.60 -11.63 6.76
CA ILE A 14 7.09 -11.37 5.41
C ILE A 14 6.71 -9.95 5.02
N GLU A 15 7.70 -9.14 4.67
CA GLU A 15 7.50 -7.79 4.16
C GLU A 15 7.56 -7.79 2.63
N TYR A 16 6.54 -7.19 2.01
CA TYR A 16 6.43 -7.11 0.56
C TYR A 16 5.72 -5.84 0.10
N THR A 17 5.96 -5.47 -1.14
CA THR A 17 5.29 -4.37 -1.84
C THR A 17 4.54 -4.93 -3.05
N VAL A 18 3.30 -4.50 -3.25
CA VAL A 18 2.52 -4.85 -4.45
C VAL A 18 2.99 -3.95 -5.60
N VAL A 19 3.48 -4.58 -6.67
CA VAL A 19 4.02 -3.88 -7.85
C VAL A 19 3.12 -3.98 -9.08
N ASP A 20 2.25 -4.99 -9.14
CA ASP A 20 1.27 -5.17 -10.21
C ASP A 20 0.08 -5.95 -9.64
N VAL A 21 -1.08 -5.29 -9.49
CA VAL A 21 -2.30 -5.90 -8.96
C VAL A 21 -2.93 -6.95 -9.88
N ASP A 22 -2.66 -6.90 -11.18
CA ASP A 22 -3.26 -7.81 -12.15
C ASP A 22 -2.43 -9.09 -12.33
N ALA A 23 -1.14 -9.03 -11.98
CA ALA A 23 -0.25 -10.18 -11.98
C ALA A 23 -0.59 -11.22 -10.89
N HIS A 24 -0.04 -12.43 -11.08
CA HIS A 24 -0.25 -13.58 -10.22
C HIS A 24 1.05 -14.08 -9.57
N GLY A 25 0.90 -14.71 -8.40
CA GLY A 25 2.01 -15.30 -7.67
C GLY A 25 3.11 -14.28 -7.35
N THR A 26 4.35 -14.66 -7.65
CA THR A 26 5.54 -13.84 -7.34
C THR A 26 5.71 -12.63 -8.25
N GLU A 27 5.00 -12.55 -9.37
CA GLU A 27 5.10 -11.40 -10.29
C GLU A 27 4.40 -10.17 -9.72
N ARG A 28 3.32 -10.40 -8.95
CA ARG A 28 2.49 -9.40 -8.25
C ARG A 28 3.24 -8.56 -7.22
N VAL A 29 4.27 -9.14 -6.59
CA VAL A 29 4.91 -8.58 -5.40
C VAL A 29 6.41 -8.54 -5.52
N ARG A 30 7.05 -7.67 -4.74
CA ARG A 30 8.48 -7.70 -4.47
C ARG A 30 8.72 -7.78 -2.98
N LEU A 31 9.68 -8.58 -2.56
CA LEU A 31 10.08 -8.64 -1.15
C LEU A 31 10.89 -7.40 -0.77
N SER A 32 10.95 -7.05 0.52
CA SER A 32 11.66 -5.85 0.98
C SER A 32 13.16 -5.80 0.63
N HIS A 33 13.79 -6.95 0.39
CA HIS A 33 15.18 -7.05 -0.05
C HIS A 33 15.34 -7.16 -1.58
N GLU A 34 14.24 -7.22 -2.32
CA GLU A 34 14.24 -7.17 -3.78
C GLU A 34 14.09 -5.72 -4.23
N HIS A 35 14.80 -5.34 -5.29
CA HIS A 35 14.60 -4.02 -5.89
C HIS A 35 13.25 -3.97 -6.61
N ALA A 36 12.49 -2.91 -6.35
CA ALA A 36 11.28 -2.56 -7.07
C ALA A 36 11.44 -1.14 -7.60
N ASP A 37 11.36 -0.97 -8.92
CA ASP A 37 11.47 0.37 -9.54
C ASP A 37 10.20 1.19 -9.26
N GLU A 38 9.05 0.54 -9.30
CA GLU A 38 7.74 1.14 -9.10
C GLU A 38 6.83 0.21 -8.30
N TYR A 39 5.85 0.80 -7.61
CA TYR A 39 4.75 0.09 -6.97
C TYR A 39 3.43 0.45 -7.66
N ASP A 40 2.41 -0.38 -7.47
CA ASP A 40 1.10 -0.14 -8.07
C ASP A 40 0.38 1.02 -7.34
N VAL A 41 0.58 2.24 -7.85
CA VAL A 41 0.07 3.48 -7.25
C VAL A 41 -1.45 3.47 -7.17
N ASP A 42 -2.13 2.95 -8.19
CA ASP A 42 -3.59 2.93 -8.24
C ASP A 42 -4.14 1.93 -7.22
N TRP A 43 -3.50 0.76 -7.08
CA TRP A 43 -3.87 -0.19 -6.04
C TRP A 43 -3.72 0.38 -4.63
N TYR A 44 -2.58 0.99 -4.32
CA TYR A 44 -2.36 1.61 -3.00
C TYR A 44 -3.29 2.80 -2.77
N ARG A 45 -3.59 3.59 -3.80
CA ARG A 45 -4.59 4.66 -3.73
C ARG A 45 -5.96 4.12 -3.33
N ASP A 46 -6.40 3.05 -3.95
CA ASP A 46 -7.66 2.40 -3.60
C ASP A 46 -7.63 1.82 -2.18
N GLN A 47 -6.50 1.23 -1.74
CA GLN A 47 -6.34 0.80 -0.35
C GLN A 47 -6.49 1.98 0.62
N CYS A 48 -5.82 3.10 0.35
CA CYS A 48 -5.88 4.30 1.18
C CYS A 48 -7.31 4.86 1.25
N ILE A 49 -8.02 4.91 0.13
CA ILE A 49 -9.42 5.38 0.11
C ILE A 49 -10.29 4.46 0.97
N ARG A 50 -10.17 3.13 0.83
CA ARG A 50 -10.95 2.17 1.63
C ARG A 50 -10.67 2.34 3.13
N ALA A 51 -9.39 2.48 3.50
CA ALA A 51 -9.01 2.72 4.89
C ALA A 51 -9.59 4.04 5.41
N ALA A 52 -9.51 5.11 4.63
CA ALA A 52 -10.04 6.42 5.01
C ALA A 52 -11.57 6.40 5.15
N VAL A 53 -12.30 5.72 4.25
CA VAL A 53 -13.75 5.52 4.42
C VAL A 53 -14.05 4.78 5.71
N GLY A 54 -13.31 3.72 6.03
CA GLY A 54 -13.52 2.95 7.27
C GLY A 54 -13.36 3.78 8.55
N VAL A 55 -12.50 4.79 8.52
CA VAL A 55 -12.26 5.69 9.68
C VAL A 55 -13.23 6.88 9.68
N LEU A 56 -13.52 7.46 8.52
CA LEU A 56 -14.23 8.73 8.38
C LEU A 56 -15.74 8.57 8.11
N SER A 57 -16.22 7.34 7.86
CA SER A 57 -17.66 7.09 7.66
C SER A 57 -18.54 7.59 8.81
N PRO A 58 -18.14 7.51 10.10
CA PRO A 58 -18.95 8.09 11.18
C PRO A 58 -19.08 9.61 11.11
N ALA A 59 -18.13 10.29 10.45
CA ALA A 59 -18.16 11.73 10.21
C ALA A 59 -18.88 12.10 8.88
N GLY A 60 -19.52 11.14 8.21
CA GLY A 60 -20.28 11.36 6.98
C GLY A 60 -19.45 11.35 5.69
N TYR A 61 -18.18 10.95 5.74
CA TYR A 61 -17.35 10.83 4.54
C TYR A 61 -17.60 9.48 3.84
N HIS A 62 -17.82 9.56 2.54
CA HIS A 62 -17.96 8.41 1.66
C HIS A 62 -16.88 8.41 0.58
N GLU A 63 -16.74 7.29 -0.12
CA GLU A 63 -15.69 7.07 -1.12
C GLU A 63 -15.59 8.20 -2.15
N SER A 64 -16.72 8.68 -2.66
CA SER A 64 -16.77 9.79 -3.62
C SER A 64 -16.26 11.11 -3.04
N ALA A 65 -16.52 11.39 -1.76
CA ALA A 65 -16.01 12.59 -1.09
C ALA A 65 -14.48 12.53 -0.95
N ILE A 66 -13.93 11.35 -0.67
CA ILE A 66 -12.48 11.14 -0.53
C ILE A 66 -11.79 11.18 -1.90
N LYS A 67 -12.35 10.51 -2.92
CA LYS A 67 -11.83 10.51 -4.29
C LYS A 67 -11.75 11.90 -4.91
N ASN A 68 -12.71 12.76 -4.60
CA ASN A 68 -12.79 14.13 -5.12
C ASN A 68 -12.10 15.17 -4.23
N SER A 69 -11.45 14.75 -3.14
CA SER A 69 -10.74 15.67 -2.27
C SER A 69 -9.56 16.31 -3.03
N PRO A 70 -9.34 17.63 -2.90
CA PRO A 70 -8.15 18.27 -3.45
C PRO A 70 -6.91 17.62 -2.85
N ARG A 71 -5.92 17.28 -3.69
CA ARG A 71 -4.60 16.87 -3.22
C ARG A 71 -3.92 18.08 -2.57
N GLU A 72 -4.11 18.26 -1.27
CA GLU A 72 -3.20 19.05 -0.46
C GLU A 72 -1.93 18.20 -0.28
N GLY A 73 -0.93 18.47 -1.12
CA GLY A 73 0.25 17.64 -1.31
C GLY A 73 1.30 17.67 -0.18
N SER A 74 0.87 17.78 1.07
CA SER A 74 1.80 17.71 2.20
C SER A 74 1.54 16.41 2.95
N THR A 75 2.37 15.40 2.72
CA THR A 75 2.54 14.31 3.69
C THR A 75 3.04 15.00 4.96
N PRO A 76 2.23 15.12 6.03
CA PRO A 76 2.74 15.71 7.26
C PRO A 76 3.82 14.75 7.75
N SER A 77 5.04 15.25 7.86
CA SER A 77 6.11 14.55 8.55
C SER A 77 5.58 14.20 9.94
N ILE A 78 5.80 12.95 10.38
CA ILE A 78 5.43 12.47 11.73
C ILE A 78 6.04 13.38 12.82
N GLN A 79 7.10 14.13 12.51
CA GLN A 79 7.68 15.16 13.38
C GLN A 79 6.77 16.40 13.61
N SER A 80 5.60 16.47 12.99
CA SER A 80 4.66 17.60 13.13
C SER A 80 3.62 17.39 14.23
N TYR A 81 3.62 16.23 14.88
CA TYR A 81 2.84 15.95 16.08
C TYR A 81 3.79 15.79 17.27
N GLU A 82 4.35 16.90 17.74
CA GLU A 82 5.01 17.04 19.04
C GLU A 82 4.24 18.04 19.89
#